data_AF-A0A6H0Y0U2-F1
#
_entry.id   AF-A0A6H0Y0U2-F1
#
_cell.length_a   1.000
_cell.length_b   1.000
_cell.length_c   1.000
_cell.angle_alpha   90.00
_cell.angle_beta   90.00
_cell.angle_gamma   90.00
#
_symmetry.space_group_name_H-M   'P 1'
#
loop_
_entity.id
_entity.type
_entity.pdbx_description
1 polymer ?
#
loop_
_entity_poly.entity_id
_entity_poly.type
_entity_poly.pdbx_seq_one_letter_code
_entity_poly.pdbx_strand_id
1 'polypeptide(L)'
;MSSPLELQRLKLRLQKHEEQNKKRGGLWRQRLERSPSSVPMQTEKREHDRKILTMQKGFAEEAAKHRGELEAGRKEREKMQTDNRFLQHDLAQEAERAKRLNGAGKSRTIAERDTPRKIRKAGLGDGFNDDEVQMFSPIRSRGRDSTPRAGAKRKRSAQDSPIASLSFAKPAPLPRDESTDSAQTMPATLVSPSLATSQNEDTRFIQCLLVYQPFGQSAGALELLCQHHLPANIHRPLSSVLMEALSTSRQTTDSIPLQTVRVLSSLWQRCLDQQHLAPLTLLVDLILFALRHEVPSRYNKLAQDVVPLCLRALELVTMPIVRAHLKGPSALAETLREPSSEQIDADQLTALLEQMCQACSISSELISNFWRMMDFTSSMLLLHKALPYHRVMTGLRILYTSALENSFGAISQNLTDQAQQEKDTVFRLTFAFFDIPSVPADEPPYDEQEIAEFRIMVLEVLNKLCEFNHGSILLATHTHFIGRLVRFVDEQVRKLYSVPPSQHKGELVKPDDHDLVVKTINMSMRILHYLLTTHGDTIDLSEKFSVVVGGYHKFLIGMTRLAFIEQPTVFEDGIEEEVIDAAHSILDAFLTPEDGEAVAQALETPQGSKSVGAVKQRSFTMDEDTMDTDTLPADPD
;
A
#
# COMPACT_ATOMS: atom_id res chain seq x y z
N MET A 1 -24.99 5.25 -43.57
CA MET A 1 -26.11 4.73 -44.39
C MET A 1 -25.52 4.13 -45.66
N SER A 2 -25.20 2.84 -45.66
CA SER A 2 -24.61 2.16 -46.82
C SER A 2 -25.70 1.70 -47.79
N SER A 3 -25.47 1.90 -49.08
CA SER A 3 -26.49 1.82 -50.14
C SER A 3 -27.02 0.39 -50.34
N PRO A 4 -28.32 0.19 -50.65
CA PRO A 4 -28.94 -1.11 -50.88
C PRO A 4 -28.23 -1.99 -51.94
N LEU A 5 -27.51 -1.35 -52.86
CA LEU A 5 -26.77 -2.02 -53.94
C LEU A 5 -25.51 -2.75 -53.44
N GLU A 6 -24.86 -2.28 -52.37
CA GLU A 6 -23.67 -2.94 -51.82
C GLU A 6 -24.04 -4.22 -51.04
N LEU A 7 -25.16 -4.17 -50.33
CA LEU A 7 -25.75 -5.34 -49.65
C LEU A 7 -26.13 -6.43 -50.64
N GLN A 8 -26.63 -6.06 -51.82
CA GLN A 8 -27.00 -7.01 -52.86
C GLN A 8 -25.75 -7.65 -53.52
N ARG A 9 -24.67 -6.88 -53.70
CA ARG A 9 -23.38 -7.39 -54.19
C ARG A 9 -22.70 -8.33 -53.19
N LEU A 10 -22.78 -8.03 -51.90
CA LEU A 10 -22.25 -8.91 -50.84
C LEU A 10 -23.02 -10.22 -50.75
N LYS A 11 -24.36 -10.19 -50.85
CA LYS A 11 -25.19 -11.41 -50.91
C LYS A 11 -24.84 -12.30 -52.10
N LEU A 12 -24.61 -11.69 -53.27
CA LEU A 12 -24.24 -12.44 -54.48
C LEU A 12 -22.83 -13.06 -54.38
N ARG A 13 -21.89 -12.40 -53.69
CA ARG A 13 -20.55 -12.95 -53.40
C ARG A 13 -20.61 -14.11 -52.42
N LEU A 14 -21.44 -14.01 -51.37
CA LEU A 14 -21.69 -15.08 -50.41
C LEU A 14 -22.29 -16.31 -51.08
N GLN A 15 -23.30 -16.14 -51.94
CA GLN A 15 -23.88 -17.25 -52.70
C GLN A 15 -22.88 -17.93 -53.64
N LYS A 16 -22.04 -17.16 -54.35
CA LYS A 16 -20.99 -17.74 -55.20
C LYS A 16 -19.96 -18.53 -54.40
N HIS A 17 -19.61 -18.05 -53.20
CA HIS A 17 -18.68 -18.74 -52.31
C HIS A 17 -19.29 -20.04 -51.74
N GLU A 18 -20.58 -20.03 -51.39
CA GLU A 18 -21.31 -21.23 -50.98
C GLU A 18 -21.44 -22.27 -52.10
N GLU A 19 -21.70 -21.84 -53.34
CA GLU A 19 -21.74 -22.75 -54.50
C GLU A 19 -20.37 -23.35 -54.81
N GLN A 20 -19.29 -22.57 -54.71
CA GLN A 20 -17.92 -23.08 -54.86
C GLN A 20 -17.57 -24.08 -53.75
N ASN A 21 -17.97 -23.82 -52.50
CA ASN A 21 -17.78 -24.76 -51.39
C ASN A 21 -18.60 -26.03 -51.56
N LYS A 22 -19.84 -25.95 -52.07
CA LYS A 22 -20.65 -27.14 -52.40
C LYS A 22 -20.01 -27.97 -53.52
N LYS A 23 -19.46 -27.34 -54.56
CA LYS A 23 -18.75 -28.03 -55.66
C LYS A 23 -17.45 -28.68 -55.17
N ARG A 24 -16.66 -27.99 -54.34
CA ARG A 24 -15.45 -28.57 -53.70
C ARG A 24 -15.83 -29.74 -52.80
N GLY A 25 -16.84 -29.60 -51.96
CA GLY A 25 -17.34 -30.69 -51.09
C GLY A 25 -17.95 -31.88 -51.85
N GLY A 26 -18.46 -31.67 -53.07
CA GLY A 26 -18.88 -32.73 -53.98
C GLY A 26 -17.70 -33.50 -54.60
N LEU A 27 -16.65 -32.78 -55.03
CA LEU A 27 -15.42 -33.38 -55.54
C LEU A 27 -14.68 -34.19 -54.47
N TRP A 28 -14.64 -33.70 -53.23
CA TRP A 28 -14.08 -34.43 -52.09
C TRP A 28 -14.84 -35.73 -51.80
N ARG A 29 -16.18 -35.72 -51.89
CA ARG A 29 -17.01 -36.93 -51.73
C ARG A 29 -16.76 -37.97 -52.83
N GLN A 30 -16.64 -37.53 -54.08
CA GLN A 30 -16.39 -38.41 -55.22
C GLN A 30 -14.97 -39.02 -55.21
N ARG A 31 -14.02 -38.38 -54.52
CA ARG A 31 -12.65 -38.90 -54.30
C ARG A 31 -12.59 -39.96 -53.19
N LEU A 32 -13.50 -39.90 -52.21
CA LEU A 32 -13.61 -40.87 -51.11
C LEU A 32 -14.25 -42.20 -51.54
N GLU A 33 -15.13 -42.21 -52.54
CA GLU A 33 -15.82 -43.41 -53.02
C GLU A 33 -14.93 -44.37 -53.84
N ARG A 34 -13.68 -43.99 -54.16
CA ARG A 34 -12.74 -44.78 -54.99
C ARG A 34 -11.59 -45.46 -54.24
N SER A 35 -11.53 -45.39 -52.91
CA SER A 35 -10.40 -45.95 -52.14
C SER A 35 -10.81 -47.15 -51.28
N PRO A 36 -10.19 -48.35 -51.41
CA PRO A 36 -10.56 -49.54 -50.62
C PRO A 36 -10.09 -49.56 -49.14
N SER A 37 -9.73 -48.41 -48.54
CA SER A 37 -9.26 -48.32 -47.14
C SER A 37 -10.28 -47.68 -46.17
N SER A 38 -11.57 -47.65 -46.52
CA SER A 38 -12.57 -46.82 -45.81
C SER A 38 -13.06 -47.36 -44.46
N VAL A 39 -12.64 -48.55 -44.03
CA VAL A 39 -13.19 -49.19 -42.82
C VAL A 39 -12.55 -48.62 -41.53
N PRO A 40 -11.22 -48.57 -41.36
CA PRO A 40 -10.61 -48.01 -40.14
C PRO A 40 -10.85 -46.49 -39.98
N MET A 41 -10.93 -45.75 -41.09
CA MET A 41 -11.17 -44.30 -41.05
C MET A 41 -12.64 -43.94 -40.76
N GLN A 42 -13.59 -44.85 -41.03
CA GLN A 42 -15.00 -44.66 -40.63
C GLN A 42 -15.23 -44.99 -39.15
N THR A 43 -14.48 -45.93 -38.58
CA THR A 43 -14.53 -46.21 -37.14
C THR A 43 -13.95 -45.05 -36.33
N GLU A 44 -12.81 -44.49 -36.76
CA GLU A 44 -12.20 -43.30 -36.13
C GLU A 44 -13.10 -42.07 -36.20
N LYS A 45 -13.78 -41.84 -37.34
CA LYS A 45 -14.77 -40.75 -37.45
C LYS A 45 -15.95 -40.93 -36.51
N ARG A 46 -16.48 -42.16 -36.39
CA ARG A 46 -17.58 -42.45 -35.46
C ARG A 46 -17.18 -42.26 -34.00
N GLU A 47 -15.93 -42.58 -33.66
CA GLU A 47 -15.39 -42.35 -32.31
C GLU A 47 -15.16 -40.85 -32.04
N HIS A 48 -14.65 -40.10 -33.01
CA HIS A 48 -14.49 -38.66 -32.92
C HIS A 48 -15.85 -37.94 -32.81
N ASP A 49 -16.85 -38.35 -33.60
CA ASP A 49 -18.20 -37.82 -33.53
C ASP A 49 -18.87 -38.15 -32.18
N ARG A 50 -18.60 -39.33 -31.62
CA ARG A 50 -19.03 -39.69 -30.26
C ARG A 50 -18.37 -38.80 -29.19
N LYS A 51 -17.07 -38.51 -29.31
CA LYS A 51 -16.34 -37.61 -28.39
C LYS A 51 -16.86 -36.17 -28.46
N ILE A 52 -17.19 -35.68 -29.66
CA ILE A 52 -17.79 -34.35 -29.82
C ILE A 52 -19.18 -34.31 -29.19
N LEU A 53 -20.02 -35.34 -29.39
CA LEU A 53 -21.35 -35.39 -28.78
C LEU A 53 -21.28 -35.47 -27.25
N THR A 54 -20.32 -36.20 -26.68
CA THR A 54 -20.11 -36.23 -25.22
C THR A 54 -19.61 -34.90 -24.69
N MET A 55 -18.72 -34.22 -25.42
CA MET A 55 -18.20 -32.90 -25.05
C MET A 55 -19.27 -31.80 -25.14
N GLN A 56 -20.06 -31.79 -26.22
CA GLN A 56 -21.20 -30.88 -26.38
C GLN A 56 -22.27 -31.10 -25.32
N LYS A 57 -22.52 -32.36 -24.94
CA LYS A 57 -23.42 -32.70 -23.85
C LYS A 57 -22.88 -32.21 -22.50
N GLY A 58 -21.58 -32.34 -22.24
CA GLY A 58 -20.92 -31.80 -21.05
C GLY A 58 -21.07 -30.27 -20.96
N PHE A 59 -20.76 -29.54 -22.03
CA PHE A 59 -20.94 -28.09 -22.07
C PHE A 59 -22.40 -27.66 -21.89
N ALA A 60 -23.36 -28.43 -22.43
CA ALA A 60 -24.77 -28.15 -22.23
C ALA A 60 -25.22 -28.37 -20.77
N GLU A 61 -24.68 -29.40 -20.10
CA GLU A 61 -24.95 -29.70 -18.69
C GLU A 61 -24.31 -28.66 -17.75
N GLU A 62 -23.07 -28.23 -18.02
CA GLU A 62 -22.40 -27.15 -17.28
C GLU A 62 -23.09 -25.80 -17.46
N ALA A 63 -23.47 -25.46 -18.70
CA ALA A 63 -24.23 -24.24 -18.97
C ALA A 63 -25.61 -24.26 -18.29
N ALA A 64 -26.26 -25.42 -18.20
CA ALA A 64 -27.51 -25.57 -17.46
C ALA A 64 -27.28 -25.43 -15.94
N LYS A 65 -26.18 -25.97 -15.41
CA LYS A 65 -25.80 -25.83 -14.00
C LYS A 65 -25.54 -24.38 -13.60
N HIS A 66 -24.71 -23.66 -14.36
CA HIS A 66 -24.43 -22.24 -14.11
C HIS A 66 -25.68 -21.36 -14.24
N ARG A 67 -26.56 -21.64 -15.20
CA ARG A 67 -27.87 -20.95 -15.29
C ARG A 67 -28.74 -21.23 -14.06
N GLY A 68 -28.76 -22.47 -13.57
CA GLY A 68 -29.46 -22.85 -12.34
C GLY A 68 -28.93 -22.13 -11.10
N GLU A 69 -27.61 -22.02 -10.96
CA GLU A 69 -26.94 -21.29 -9.86
C GLU A 69 -27.25 -19.79 -9.92
N LEU A 70 -27.24 -19.18 -11.11
CA LEU A 70 -27.61 -17.77 -11.29
C LEU A 70 -29.08 -17.51 -10.98
N GLU A 71 -29.99 -18.40 -11.39
CA GLU A 71 -31.41 -18.29 -11.07
C GLU A 71 -31.69 -18.50 -9.57
N ALA A 72 -30.97 -19.41 -8.92
CA ALA A 72 -31.03 -19.60 -7.47
C ALA A 72 -30.56 -18.36 -6.71
N GLY A 73 -29.40 -17.80 -7.09
CA GLY A 73 -28.87 -16.57 -6.50
C GLY A 73 -29.75 -15.34 -6.79
N ARG A 74 -30.47 -15.32 -7.91
CA ARG A 74 -31.47 -14.27 -8.20
C ARG A 74 -32.68 -14.39 -7.28
N LYS A 75 -33.22 -15.59 -7.08
CA LYS A 75 -34.35 -15.83 -6.16
C LYS A 75 -33.98 -15.49 -4.72
N GLU A 76 -32.75 -15.79 -4.30
CA GLU A 76 -32.26 -15.42 -2.97
C GLU A 76 -32.16 -13.90 -2.80
N ARG A 77 -31.63 -13.17 -3.79
CA ARG A 77 -31.63 -11.70 -3.77
C ARG A 77 -33.03 -11.11 -3.73
N GLU A 78 -33.96 -11.64 -4.53
CA GLU A 78 -35.36 -11.19 -4.52
C GLU A 78 -35.98 -11.43 -3.14
N LYS A 79 -35.73 -12.59 -2.51
CA LYS A 79 -36.17 -12.89 -1.14
C LYS A 79 -35.55 -11.95 -0.11
N MET A 80 -34.24 -11.71 -0.16
CA MET A 80 -33.57 -10.77 0.74
C MET A 80 -34.12 -9.35 0.57
N GLN A 81 -34.44 -8.95 -0.66
CA GLN A 81 -35.04 -7.64 -0.93
C GLN A 81 -36.45 -7.53 -0.37
N THR A 82 -37.27 -8.59 -0.47
CA THR A 82 -38.59 -8.59 0.16
C THR A 82 -38.48 -8.56 1.68
N ASP A 83 -37.57 -9.34 2.26
CA ASP A 83 -37.36 -9.41 3.71
C ASP A 83 -36.86 -8.06 4.25
N ASN A 84 -35.94 -7.40 3.53
CA ASN A 84 -35.48 -6.05 3.87
C ASN A 84 -36.63 -5.03 3.83
N ARG A 85 -37.52 -5.12 2.84
CA ARG A 85 -38.70 -4.24 2.75
C ARG A 85 -39.68 -4.48 3.90
N PHE A 86 -39.86 -5.72 4.34
CA PHE A 86 -40.66 -6.05 5.53
C PHE A 86 -40.02 -5.47 6.80
N LEU A 87 -38.71 -5.65 6.99
CA LEU A 87 -37.99 -5.09 8.15
C LEU A 87 -38.05 -3.56 8.19
N GLN A 88 -37.93 -2.88 7.04
CA GLN A 88 -38.09 -1.43 6.97
C GLN A 88 -39.51 -0.98 7.34
N HIS A 89 -40.53 -1.72 6.90
CA HIS A 89 -41.91 -1.45 7.28
C HIS A 89 -42.15 -1.65 8.78
N ASP A 90 -41.65 -2.73 9.36
CA ASP A 90 -41.78 -3.03 10.78
C ASP A 90 -41.04 -2.00 11.64
N LEU A 91 -39.82 -1.61 11.25
CA LEU A 91 -39.05 -0.57 11.93
C LEU A 91 -39.77 0.80 11.85
N ALA A 92 -40.39 1.13 10.72
CA ALA A 92 -41.19 2.34 10.59
C ALA A 92 -42.44 2.31 11.50
N GLN A 93 -43.11 1.16 11.60
CA GLN A 93 -44.26 0.97 12.47
C GLN A 93 -43.88 1.05 13.96
N GLU A 94 -42.73 0.50 14.34
CA GLU A 94 -42.18 0.61 15.69
C GLU A 94 -41.74 2.04 16.01
N ALA A 95 -41.10 2.74 15.07
CA ALA A 95 -40.76 4.15 15.22
C ALA A 95 -42.00 5.03 15.38
N GLU A 96 -43.10 4.74 14.67
CA GLU A 96 -44.39 5.41 14.88
C GLU A 96 -44.99 5.08 16.26
N ARG A 97 -44.96 3.82 16.71
CA ARG A 97 -45.42 3.46 18.06
C ARG A 97 -44.59 4.15 19.13
N ALA A 98 -43.26 4.19 18.98
CA ALA A 98 -42.35 4.88 19.89
C ALA A 98 -42.60 6.40 19.90
N LYS A 99 -42.86 7.02 18.74
CA LYS A 99 -43.25 8.44 18.66
C LYS A 99 -44.62 8.70 19.30
N ARG A 100 -45.59 7.80 19.19
CA ARG A 100 -46.90 7.91 19.86
C ARG A 100 -46.78 7.73 21.38
N LEU A 101 -45.88 6.86 21.85
CA LEU A 101 -45.56 6.70 23.28
C LEU A 101 -44.78 7.89 23.85
N ASN A 102 -43.85 8.47 23.10
CA ASN A 102 -43.07 9.64 23.54
C ASN A 102 -43.81 10.99 23.32
N GLY A 103 -44.87 11.02 22.50
CA GLY A 103 -45.68 12.21 22.21
C GLY A 103 -46.87 12.43 23.16
N ALA A 104 -47.24 11.43 23.97
CA ALA A 104 -48.31 11.55 24.96
C ALA A 104 -47.74 11.95 26.34
N GLY A 105 -47.21 13.17 26.42
CA GLY A 105 -46.51 13.66 27.62
C GLY A 105 -46.84 15.09 28.03
N LYS A 106 -48.14 15.45 28.10
CA LYS A 106 -48.61 16.66 28.83
C LYS A 106 -50.01 16.41 29.41
N SER A 107 -50.09 16.03 30.69
CA SER A 107 -51.03 16.56 31.70
C SER A 107 -51.05 15.71 32.99
N ARG A 108 -50.83 16.42 34.13
CA ARG A 108 -51.28 16.16 35.52
C ARG A 108 -50.60 15.10 36.42
N THR A 109 -49.71 15.63 37.26
CA THR A 109 -49.71 15.66 38.74
C THR A 109 -50.32 14.52 39.58
N ILE A 110 -49.45 13.98 40.46
CA ILE A 110 -49.62 13.51 41.87
C ILE A 110 -50.31 12.16 42.10
N ALA A 111 -49.54 11.16 42.56
CA ALA A 111 -49.66 10.49 43.88
C ALA A 111 -48.98 9.11 43.91
N GLU A 112 -48.14 8.91 44.92
CA GLU A 112 -47.97 7.71 45.79
C GLU A 112 -47.86 6.27 45.24
N ARG A 113 -46.76 5.64 45.68
CA ARG A 113 -46.61 4.30 46.32
C ARG A 113 -47.12 3.01 45.64
N ASP A 114 -46.28 2.01 45.89
CA ASP A 114 -46.52 0.57 45.99
C ASP A 114 -46.43 -0.32 44.74
N THR A 115 -45.45 -1.22 44.82
CA THR A 115 -45.29 -2.47 44.07
C THR A 115 -46.57 -3.31 44.07
N PRO A 116 -46.74 -4.19 43.06
CA PRO A 116 -47.09 -5.56 43.43
C PRO A 116 -46.36 -6.67 42.65
N ARG A 117 -46.38 -7.83 43.31
CA ARG A 117 -45.75 -9.11 42.99
C ARG A 117 -46.44 -9.88 41.85
N LYS A 118 -45.63 -10.73 41.20
CA LYS A 118 -45.91 -12.07 40.60
C LYS A 118 -47.36 -12.43 40.24
N ILE A 119 -47.57 -12.86 38.99
CA ILE A 119 -48.36 -14.04 38.59
C ILE A 119 -47.77 -14.65 37.29
N ARG A 120 -48.04 -15.95 37.12
CA ARG A 120 -47.36 -16.99 36.34
C ARG A 120 -47.74 -17.07 34.85
N LYS A 121 -46.82 -17.67 34.08
CA LYS A 121 -46.96 -18.66 32.99
C LYS A 121 -48.19 -18.63 32.06
N ALA A 122 -47.92 -18.48 30.77
CA ALA A 122 -48.33 -19.33 29.64
C ALA A 122 -47.41 -18.92 28.47
N GLY A 123 -46.68 -19.77 27.76
CA GLY A 123 -46.80 -21.19 27.48
C GLY A 123 -46.79 -21.31 25.96
N LEU A 124 -45.66 -21.69 25.37
CA LEU A 124 -45.51 -22.38 24.08
C LEU A 124 -44.02 -22.76 23.97
N GLY A 125 -43.70 -24.01 24.29
CA GLY A 125 -42.38 -24.58 24.08
C GLY A 125 -42.32 -25.33 22.76
N ASP A 126 -41.14 -25.35 22.15
CA ASP A 126 -40.71 -26.45 21.31
C ASP A 126 -39.37 -26.95 21.88
N GLY A 127 -39.31 -28.24 22.16
CA GLY A 127 -38.33 -28.86 23.03
C GLY A 127 -37.06 -29.26 22.28
N PHE A 128 -35.93 -29.26 22.98
CA PHE A 128 -35.19 -30.48 23.32
C PHE A 128 -34.19 -30.15 24.43
N ASN A 129 -34.17 -31.01 25.44
CA ASN A 129 -33.44 -30.88 26.70
C ASN A 129 -31.95 -31.15 26.50
N ASP A 130 -31.11 -30.38 27.17
CA ASP A 130 -29.69 -30.71 27.37
C ASP A 130 -29.40 -30.66 28.87
N ASP A 131 -29.74 -31.76 29.54
CA ASP A 131 -29.23 -32.13 30.86
C ASP A 131 -29.63 -33.58 31.09
N GLU A 132 -28.74 -34.52 30.73
CA GLU A 132 -28.55 -35.84 31.37
C GLU A 132 -27.59 -36.73 30.54
N VAL A 133 -26.28 -36.48 30.62
CA VAL A 133 -25.30 -37.59 30.62
C VAL A 133 -24.15 -37.23 31.56
N GLN A 134 -24.22 -37.78 32.77
CA GLN A 134 -23.16 -37.77 33.76
C GLN A 134 -22.57 -39.18 33.81
N MET A 135 -21.28 -39.39 33.50
CA MET A 135 -20.48 -40.52 34.01
C MET A 135 -18.95 -40.27 33.96
N PHE A 136 -18.38 -40.04 35.15
CA PHE A 136 -17.10 -40.53 35.74
C PHE A 136 -15.68 -40.11 35.26
N SER A 137 -15.05 -39.21 36.08
CA SER A 137 -13.77 -39.34 36.89
C SER A 137 -12.36 -39.50 36.25
N PRO A 138 -11.22 -39.21 36.97
CA PRO A 138 -10.87 -38.10 37.88
C PRO A 138 -9.40 -37.55 37.73
N ILE A 139 -9.06 -36.40 38.33
CA ILE A 139 -7.85 -36.16 39.18
C ILE A 139 -8.13 -34.99 40.14
N ARG A 140 -7.85 -35.23 41.43
CA ARG A 140 -8.05 -34.34 42.59
C ARG A 140 -6.79 -33.54 42.92
N SER A 141 -6.96 -32.33 43.47
CA SER A 141 -6.48 -31.85 44.80
C SER A 141 -6.31 -30.32 44.75
N ARG A 142 -6.63 -29.47 45.73
CA ARG A 142 -7.10 -29.55 47.13
C ARG A 142 -7.64 -28.14 47.45
N GLY A 143 -8.78 -28.02 48.13
CA GLY A 143 -9.46 -26.75 48.38
C GLY A 143 -9.19 -26.09 49.73
N ARG A 144 -9.92 -24.99 50.00
CA ARG A 144 -10.61 -24.72 51.28
C ARG A 144 -11.60 -23.55 51.16
N ASP A 145 -12.86 -23.84 51.46
CA ASP A 145 -13.89 -22.86 51.82
C ASP A 145 -13.60 -22.23 53.19
N SER A 146 -13.92 -20.94 53.34
CA SER A 146 -14.95 -20.44 54.27
C SER A 146 -14.70 -18.98 54.64
N THR A 147 -15.69 -18.13 54.36
CA THR A 147 -15.85 -16.82 55.00
C THR A 147 -16.18 -17.00 56.49
N PRO A 148 -15.87 -15.98 57.32
CA PRO A 148 -16.91 -15.53 58.23
C PRO A 148 -17.14 -14.02 58.20
N ARG A 149 -18.38 -13.71 58.55
CA ARG A 149 -19.08 -12.44 58.58
C ARG A 149 -18.61 -11.55 59.75
N ALA A 150 -18.82 -10.24 59.54
CA ALA A 150 -19.10 -9.19 60.51
C ALA A 150 -17.94 -8.48 61.24
N GLY A 151 -17.69 -7.25 60.79
CA GLY A 151 -17.92 -6.09 61.66
C GLY A 151 -16.69 -5.45 62.30
N ALA A 152 -15.98 -4.57 61.58
CA ALA A 152 -15.34 -3.41 62.20
C ALA A 152 -14.97 -2.33 61.16
N LYS A 153 -15.50 -1.14 61.44
CA LYS A 153 -15.28 0.15 60.79
C LYS A 153 -13.78 0.47 60.59
N ARG A 154 -13.38 0.77 59.34
CA ARG A 154 -12.54 1.94 58.93
C ARG A 154 -12.26 1.86 57.43
N LYS A 155 -13.10 2.53 56.65
CA LYS A 155 -12.90 2.78 55.23
C LYS A 155 -11.80 3.83 55.09
N ARG A 156 -10.59 3.45 54.65
CA ARG A 156 -9.64 4.38 54.03
C ARG A 156 -9.82 4.19 52.53
N SER A 157 -10.38 5.19 51.86
CA SER A 157 -10.42 5.24 50.39
C SER A 157 -9.09 5.81 49.93
N ALA A 158 -8.39 5.05 49.09
CA ALA A 158 -7.30 5.56 48.28
C ALA A 158 -7.84 6.62 47.31
N GLN A 159 -6.99 7.60 47.05
CA GLN A 159 -7.22 8.76 46.21
C GLN A 159 -7.31 8.34 44.75
N ASP A 160 -8.45 8.67 44.13
CA ASP A 160 -8.55 8.83 42.69
C ASP A 160 -9.20 10.21 42.50
N SER A 161 -8.54 11.08 41.74
CA SER A 161 -8.93 12.48 41.51
C SER A 161 -9.02 12.70 39.99
N PRO A 162 -9.79 13.70 39.50
CA PRO A 162 -9.85 15.04 40.08
C PRO A 162 -11.24 15.51 40.49
N ILE A 163 -11.25 16.09 41.68
CA ILE A 163 -12.32 16.92 42.25
C ILE A 163 -12.30 18.28 41.55
N ALA A 164 -13.49 18.82 41.33
CA ALA A 164 -13.78 20.13 40.77
C ALA A 164 -12.98 21.27 41.44
N SER A 165 -12.56 22.24 40.62
CA SER A 165 -11.81 23.43 41.00
C SER A 165 -12.53 24.28 42.06
N LEU A 166 -11.85 24.47 43.20
CA LEU A 166 -12.20 25.44 44.24
C LEU A 166 -11.95 26.86 43.76
N SER A 167 -13.01 27.66 43.63
CA SER A 167 -12.95 29.09 43.30
C SER A 167 -12.39 29.90 44.47
N PHE A 168 -11.16 30.39 44.36
CA PHE A 168 -10.59 31.41 45.25
C PHE A 168 -10.78 32.80 44.65
N ALA A 169 -11.89 33.46 44.99
CA ALA A 169 -11.99 34.92 44.94
C ALA A 169 -13.11 35.37 45.90
N LYS A 170 -12.71 35.91 47.06
CA LYS A 170 -13.58 36.73 47.92
C LYS A 170 -13.76 38.10 47.26
N PRO A 171 -15.00 38.61 47.08
CA PRO A 171 -15.23 40.04 47.04
C PRO A 171 -15.36 40.56 48.47
N ALA A 172 -14.71 41.70 48.74
CA ALA A 172 -14.90 42.48 49.96
C ALA A 172 -16.35 43.02 50.04
N PRO A 173 -16.91 43.22 51.24
CA PRO A 173 -18.28 43.72 51.39
C PRO A 173 -18.32 45.24 51.20
N LEU A 174 -19.11 45.72 50.25
CA LEU A 174 -19.60 47.10 50.22
C LEU A 174 -20.94 47.18 50.96
N PRO A 175 -21.22 48.28 51.68
CA PRO A 175 -22.37 48.38 52.56
C PRO A 175 -23.67 48.58 51.79
N ARG A 176 -24.74 48.01 52.35
CA ARG A 176 -26.14 48.25 51.96
C ARG A 176 -26.48 49.73 52.11
N ASP A 177 -27.08 50.29 51.08
CA ASP A 177 -28.11 51.31 51.22
C ASP A 177 -29.28 50.98 50.30
N GLU A 178 -30.48 51.26 50.80
CA GLU A 178 -31.77 50.86 50.24
C GLU A 178 -32.19 51.70 49.02
N SER A 179 -33.03 51.06 48.20
CA SER A 179 -34.15 51.63 47.46
C SER A 179 -34.02 51.78 45.94
N THR A 180 -35.14 51.42 45.30
CA THR A 180 -35.66 51.72 43.97
C THR A 180 -35.29 50.82 42.79
N ASP A 181 -36.35 50.11 42.37
CA ASP A 181 -36.61 49.46 41.08
C ASP A 181 -35.92 50.09 39.88
N SER A 182 -35.28 49.25 39.06
CA SER A 182 -35.29 49.33 37.60
C SER A 182 -34.66 48.05 37.02
N ALA A 183 -35.51 47.23 36.42
CA ALA A 183 -35.11 46.07 35.63
C ALA A 183 -34.28 46.51 34.41
N GLN A 184 -33.02 46.10 34.36
CA GLN A 184 -32.25 46.01 33.11
C GLN A 184 -31.58 44.65 33.03
N THR A 185 -32.24 43.76 32.30
CA THR A 185 -31.76 42.44 31.92
C THR A 185 -30.64 42.59 30.89
N MET A 186 -29.38 42.48 31.31
CA MET A 186 -28.29 42.18 30.38
C MET A 186 -28.37 40.70 30.02
N PRO A 187 -28.30 40.31 28.72
CA PRO A 187 -28.34 38.91 28.35
C PRO A 187 -27.01 38.26 28.76
N ALA A 188 -27.05 37.38 29.75
CA ALA A 188 -25.98 36.43 30.01
C ALA A 188 -25.78 35.61 28.73
N THR A 189 -24.67 35.87 28.04
CA THR A 189 -24.26 35.10 26.86
C THR A 189 -24.06 33.66 27.30
N LEU A 190 -24.99 32.79 26.91
CA LEU A 190 -24.86 31.35 27.06
C LEU A 190 -23.66 30.90 26.22
N VAL A 191 -22.47 30.85 26.83
CA VAL A 191 -21.29 30.23 26.23
C VAL A 191 -21.66 28.77 25.99
N SER A 192 -21.74 28.41 24.72
CA SER A 192 -22.03 27.05 24.27
C SER A 192 -20.94 26.11 24.81
N PRO A 193 -21.27 24.89 25.29
CA PRO A 193 -20.29 23.96 25.85
C PRO A 193 -19.15 23.58 24.87
N SER A 194 -19.32 23.79 23.57
CA SER A 194 -18.27 23.64 22.56
C SER A 194 -17.14 24.67 22.65
N LEU A 195 -17.45 25.93 22.97
CA LEU A 195 -16.47 27.02 23.11
C LEU A 195 -15.57 26.84 24.34
N ALA A 196 -16.15 26.33 25.45
CA ALA A 196 -15.38 26.05 26.66
C ALA A 196 -14.39 24.88 26.49
N THR A 197 -14.72 23.91 25.63
CA THR A 197 -13.85 22.76 25.34
C THR A 197 -12.68 23.17 24.43
N SER A 198 -12.94 23.96 23.39
CA SER A 198 -11.91 24.51 22.49
C SER A 198 -10.91 25.41 23.24
N GLN A 199 -11.37 26.28 24.14
CA GLN A 199 -10.49 27.16 24.92
C GLN A 199 -9.57 26.37 25.87
N ASN A 200 -10.01 25.20 26.34
CA ASN A 200 -9.18 24.32 27.17
C ASN A 200 -8.12 23.57 26.36
N GLU A 201 -8.40 23.21 25.10
CA GLU A 201 -7.41 22.59 24.19
C GLU A 201 -6.35 23.61 23.75
N ASP A 202 -6.79 24.81 23.38
CA ASP A 202 -5.92 25.93 23.00
C ASP A 202 -4.96 26.37 24.12
N THR A 203 -5.46 26.44 25.36
CA THR A 203 -4.63 26.77 26.52
C THR A 203 -3.67 25.63 26.89
N ARG A 204 -4.08 24.37 26.73
CA ARG A 204 -3.17 23.22 26.88
C ARG A 204 -2.09 23.21 25.82
N PHE A 205 -2.42 23.52 24.57
CA PHE A 205 -1.42 23.63 23.50
C PHE A 205 -0.37 24.67 23.82
N ILE A 206 -0.77 25.88 24.25
CA ILE A 206 0.18 26.92 24.66
C ILE A 206 1.06 26.46 25.82
N GLN A 207 0.49 25.79 26.82
CA GLN A 207 1.28 25.22 27.94
C GLN A 207 2.29 24.18 27.44
N CYS A 208 1.89 23.31 26.52
CA CYS A 208 2.79 22.32 25.94
C CYS A 208 3.88 22.97 25.08
N LEU A 209 3.57 24.01 24.30
CA LEU A 209 4.52 24.77 23.51
C LEU A 209 5.58 25.47 24.38
N LEU A 210 5.16 26.03 25.53
CA LEU A 210 6.08 26.68 26.48
C LEU A 210 7.06 25.69 27.14
N VAL A 211 6.64 24.44 27.32
CA VAL A 211 7.41 23.37 27.97
C VAL A 211 8.17 22.51 26.96
N TYR A 212 7.88 22.64 25.67
CA TYR A 212 8.44 21.79 24.63
C TYR A 212 9.98 21.89 24.56
N GLN A 213 10.63 20.72 24.60
CA GLN A 213 12.07 20.56 24.47
C GLN A 213 12.36 19.76 23.20
N PRO A 214 13.08 20.35 22.21
CA PRO A 214 13.50 19.65 21.02
C PRO A 214 14.41 18.47 21.38
N PHE A 215 14.32 17.39 20.59
CA PHE A 215 15.11 16.19 20.83
C PHE A 215 16.62 16.49 20.84
N GLY A 216 17.33 15.99 21.86
CA GLY A 216 18.77 16.18 22.02
C GLY A 216 19.21 17.53 22.59
N GLN A 217 18.30 18.45 22.91
CA GLN A 217 18.63 19.76 23.48
C GLN A 217 18.16 19.90 24.93
N SER A 218 18.99 20.54 25.77
CA SER A 218 18.67 20.77 27.18
C SER A 218 17.78 21.99 27.42
N ALA A 219 17.78 22.95 26.49
CA ALA A 219 17.00 24.18 26.57
C ALA A 219 15.62 24.02 25.91
N GLY A 220 14.64 24.81 26.37
CA GLY A 220 13.30 24.83 25.77
C GLY A 220 13.32 25.41 24.35
N ALA A 221 12.40 24.97 23.49
CA ALA A 221 12.37 25.41 22.08
C ALA A 221 12.25 26.94 21.92
N LEU A 222 11.50 27.60 22.81
CA LEU A 222 11.37 29.05 22.82
C LEU A 222 12.63 29.77 23.31
N GLU A 223 13.38 29.17 24.22
CA GLU A 223 14.65 29.70 24.71
C GLU A 223 15.70 29.64 23.59
N LEU A 224 15.72 28.56 22.83
CA LEU A 224 16.56 28.41 21.65
C LEU A 224 16.19 29.42 20.56
N LEU A 225 14.89 29.64 20.31
CA LEU A 225 14.41 30.69 19.39
C LEU A 225 14.80 32.11 19.85
N CYS A 226 15.06 32.35 21.14
CA CYS A 226 15.55 33.65 21.61
C CYS A 226 16.98 33.94 21.15
N GLN A 227 17.78 32.91 20.88
CA GLN A 227 19.17 33.06 20.45
C GLN A 227 19.27 33.42 18.97
N HIS A 228 18.24 33.11 18.18
CA HIS A 228 18.20 33.37 16.74
C HIS A 228 17.56 34.73 16.40
N HIS A 229 18.25 35.45 15.52
CA HIS A 229 17.83 36.77 15.03
C HIS A 229 17.91 36.77 13.50
N LEU A 230 16.92 37.37 12.84
CA LEU A 230 16.98 37.57 11.40
C LEU A 230 18.06 38.62 11.09
N PRO A 231 18.95 38.40 10.09
CA PRO A 231 19.94 39.39 9.68
C PRO A 231 19.36 40.77 9.38
N ALA A 232 18.13 40.83 8.86
CA ALA A 232 17.43 42.08 8.59
C ALA A 232 16.94 42.82 9.86
N ASN A 233 16.77 42.13 10.98
CA ASN A 233 16.22 42.67 12.23
C ASN A 233 16.94 42.09 13.45
N ILE A 234 18.17 42.54 13.68
CA ILE A 234 19.04 42.07 14.79
C ILE A 234 18.42 42.38 16.17
N HIS A 235 17.54 43.39 16.27
CA HIS A 235 16.97 43.82 17.55
C HIS A 235 15.78 42.99 18.05
N ARG A 236 15.26 42.07 17.24
CA ARG A 236 14.03 41.34 17.57
C ARG A 236 14.26 39.82 17.46
N PRO A 237 14.25 39.07 18.58
CA PRO A 237 14.42 37.62 18.53
C PRO A 237 13.20 36.94 17.92
N LEU A 238 13.40 35.77 17.28
CA LEU A 238 12.31 35.02 16.63
C LEU A 238 11.20 34.63 17.62
N SER A 239 11.56 34.32 18.87
CA SER A 239 10.60 34.01 19.95
C SER A 239 9.61 35.15 20.21
N SER A 240 10.06 36.41 20.15
CA SER A 240 9.19 37.57 20.37
C SER A 240 8.19 37.77 19.23
N VAL A 241 8.55 37.40 17.99
CA VAL A 241 7.64 37.43 16.84
C VAL A 241 6.57 36.36 17.01
N LEU A 242 6.96 35.15 17.41
CA LEU A 242 6.04 34.06 17.67
C LEU A 242 5.06 34.40 18.81
N MET A 243 5.56 34.86 19.96
CA MET A 243 4.71 35.18 21.12
C MET A 243 3.78 36.36 20.87
N GLU A 244 4.23 37.39 20.15
CA GLU A 244 3.36 38.52 19.76
C GLU A 244 2.24 38.05 18.84
N ALA A 245 2.56 37.21 17.84
CA ALA A 245 1.56 36.65 16.94
C ALA A 245 0.53 35.79 17.70
N LEU A 246 0.99 34.91 18.61
CA LEU A 246 0.10 34.09 19.45
C LEU A 246 -0.77 34.92 20.40
N SER A 247 -0.25 36.03 20.93
CA SER A 247 -1.01 36.93 21.80
C SER A 247 -2.11 37.71 21.08
N THR A 248 -1.86 38.08 19.82
CA THR A 248 -2.80 38.82 18.95
C THR A 248 -3.89 37.90 18.37
N SER A 249 -3.60 36.61 18.31
CA SER A 249 -4.38 35.58 17.63
C SER A 249 -5.72 35.19 18.26
N ARG A 250 -6.09 35.76 19.41
CA ARG A 250 -7.36 35.43 20.11
C ARG A 250 -8.63 35.85 19.34
N GLN A 251 -8.49 36.49 18.17
CA GLN A 251 -9.58 37.06 17.38
C GLN A 251 -9.88 36.30 16.08
N THR A 252 -9.08 35.30 15.70
CA THR A 252 -9.24 34.54 14.46
C THR A 252 -10.02 33.25 14.67
N THR A 253 -10.78 32.83 13.65
CA THR A 253 -11.63 31.62 13.67
C THR A 253 -10.85 30.30 13.63
N ASP A 254 -9.55 30.36 13.36
CA ASP A 254 -8.68 29.20 13.28
C ASP A 254 -8.19 28.77 14.66
N SER A 255 -7.83 27.50 14.83
CA SER A 255 -7.23 27.02 16.08
C SER A 255 -5.82 27.58 16.29
N ILE A 256 -5.39 27.67 17.55
CA ILE A 256 -4.06 28.24 17.90
C ILE A 256 -2.90 27.45 17.26
N PRO A 257 -2.90 26.10 17.19
CA PRO A 257 -1.83 25.37 16.52
C PRO A 257 -1.69 25.70 15.02
N LEU A 258 -2.80 25.85 14.28
CA LEU A 258 -2.75 26.24 12.86
C LEU A 258 -2.14 27.62 12.66
N GLN A 259 -2.48 28.57 13.54
CA GLN A 259 -1.93 29.91 13.51
C GLN A 259 -0.43 29.87 13.82
N THR A 260 -0.03 29.04 14.79
CA THR A 260 1.38 28.79 15.11
C THR A 260 2.13 28.31 13.86
N VAL A 261 1.60 27.32 13.13
CA VAL A 261 2.20 26.82 11.90
C VAL A 261 2.30 27.92 10.83
N ARG A 262 1.28 28.76 10.64
CA ARG A 262 1.35 29.87 9.67
C ARG A 262 2.44 30.88 10.02
N VAL A 263 2.55 31.24 11.30
CA VAL A 263 3.59 32.18 11.77
C VAL A 263 4.96 31.56 11.56
N LEU A 264 5.15 30.30 11.97
CA LEU A 264 6.41 29.57 11.78
C LEU A 264 6.76 29.41 10.30
N SER A 265 5.79 29.15 9.43
CA SER A 265 5.99 29.06 7.97
C SER A 265 6.42 30.40 7.37
N SER A 266 5.82 31.52 7.83
CA SER A 266 6.24 32.85 7.40
C SER A 266 7.66 33.21 7.87
N LEU A 267 8.06 32.75 9.06
CA LEU A 267 9.42 32.90 9.57
C LEU A 267 10.39 32.02 8.78
N TRP A 268 10.01 30.79 8.48
CA TRP A 268 10.79 29.87 7.64
C TRP A 268 11.04 30.47 6.25
N GLN A 269 10.00 30.97 5.58
CA GLN A 269 10.14 31.64 4.28
C GLN A 269 11.18 32.77 4.34
N ARG A 270 11.11 33.64 5.37
CA ARG A 270 12.07 34.73 5.56
C ARG A 270 13.50 34.22 5.84
N CYS A 271 13.65 33.11 6.56
CA CYS A 271 14.94 32.49 6.81
C CYS A 271 15.56 31.96 5.51
N LEU A 272 14.77 31.32 4.64
CA LEU A 272 15.22 30.85 3.33
C LEU A 272 15.62 32.00 2.40
N ASP A 273 14.86 33.09 2.40
CA ASP A 273 15.16 34.26 1.56
C ASP A 273 16.43 35.00 2.01
N GLN A 274 16.72 35.00 3.32
CA GLN A 274 17.91 35.61 3.89
C GLN A 274 19.10 34.64 4.03
N GLN A 275 18.97 33.40 3.50
CA GLN A 275 19.97 32.32 3.62
C GLN A 275 20.41 32.04 5.06
N HIS A 276 19.55 32.31 6.04
CA HIS A 276 19.81 32.02 7.45
C HIS A 276 19.30 30.63 7.78
N LEU A 277 20.15 29.61 7.64
CA LEU A 277 19.75 28.20 7.73
C LEU A 277 19.72 27.65 9.16
N ALA A 278 20.46 28.28 10.09
CA ALA A 278 20.60 27.82 11.47
C ALA A 278 19.28 27.54 12.25
N PRO A 279 18.22 28.37 12.17
CA PRO A 279 16.98 28.12 12.91
C PRO A 279 16.04 27.12 12.21
N LEU A 280 16.34 26.67 10.99
CA LEU A 280 15.39 25.91 10.18
C LEU A 280 14.98 24.59 10.83
N THR A 281 15.91 23.83 11.37
CA THR A 281 15.60 22.57 12.07
C THR A 281 14.68 22.81 13.26
N LEU A 282 14.90 23.87 14.03
CA LEU A 282 14.03 24.21 15.16
C LEU A 282 12.63 24.64 14.71
N LEU A 283 12.53 25.39 13.60
CA LEU A 283 11.24 25.80 13.03
C LEU A 283 10.46 24.60 12.51
N VAL A 284 11.10 23.68 11.79
CA VAL A 284 10.48 22.47 11.25
C VAL A 284 10.01 21.55 12.37
N ASP A 285 10.82 21.34 13.42
CA ASP A 285 10.43 20.55 14.59
C ASP A 285 9.21 21.16 15.32
N LEU A 286 9.18 22.48 15.49
CA LEU A 286 8.02 23.17 16.06
C LEU A 286 6.76 23.08 15.18
N ILE A 287 6.92 23.10 13.85
CA ILE A 287 5.81 22.86 12.92
C ILE A 287 5.29 21.43 13.08
N LEU A 288 6.17 20.42 13.07
CA LEU A 288 5.80 19.02 13.29
C LEU A 288 5.10 18.83 14.64
N PHE A 289 5.61 19.45 15.71
CA PHE A 289 4.98 19.46 17.01
C PHE A 289 3.57 20.06 16.96
N ALA A 290 3.40 21.22 16.34
CA ALA A 290 2.08 21.87 16.22
C ALA A 290 1.09 21.03 15.39
N LEU A 291 1.54 20.37 14.32
CA LEU A 291 0.72 19.50 13.49
C LEU A 291 0.25 18.23 14.22
N ARG A 292 1.07 17.67 15.13
CA ARG A 292 0.67 16.50 15.97
C ARG A 292 -0.52 16.80 16.89
N HIS A 293 -0.73 18.07 17.25
CA HIS A 293 -1.83 18.51 18.09
C HIS A 293 -3.11 18.86 17.30
N GLU A 294 -3.09 18.73 15.97
CA GLU A 294 -4.22 19.04 15.09
C GLU A 294 -4.72 17.85 14.29
N VAL A 295 -5.97 17.95 13.85
CA VAL A 295 -6.59 16.94 12.98
C VAL A 295 -6.15 17.16 11.52
N PRO A 296 -5.76 16.10 10.78
CA PRO A 296 -5.34 16.19 9.37
C PRO A 296 -6.27 16.97 8.44
N SER A 297 -7.58 16.85 8.65
CA SER A 297 -8.60 17.58 7.86
C SER A 297 -8.55 19.11 8.02
N ARG A 298 -7.90 19.63 9.06
CA ARG A 298 -7.82 21.07 9.34
C ARG A 298 -6.57 21.72 8.77
N TYR A 299 -5.42 21.04 8.85
CA TYR A 299 -4.15 21.59 8.36
C TYR A 299 -3.86 21.30 6.88
N ASN A 300 -4.68 20.51 6.19
CA ASN A 300 -4.55 20.30 4.74
C ASN A 300 -4.59 21.61 3.92
N LYS A 301 -5.24 22.67 4.42
CA LYS A 301 -5.25 24.01 3.81
C LYS A 301 -3.88 24.69 3.83
N LEU A 302 -3.04 24.35 4.81
CA LEU A 302 -1.66 24.81 4.91
C LEU A 302 -0.74 24.09 3.89
N ALA A 303 -1.25 23.02 3.27
CA ALA A 303 -0.88 22.49 1.95
C ALA A 303 0.00 23.41 1.10
N GLN A 304 -0.65 24.50 0.68
CA GLN A 304 -0.17 25.41 -0.35
C GLN A 304 1.01 26.27 0.09
N ASP A 305 1.13 26.53 1.39
CA ASP A 305 2.18 27.38 1.93
C ASP A 305 3.39 26.55 2.36
N VAL A 306 3.16 25.39 3.00
CA VAL A 306 4.22 24.60 3.63
C VAL A 306 4.96 23.70 2.65
N VAL A 307 4.26 23.09 1.68
CA VAL A 307 4.87 22.12 0.76
C VAL A 307 5.97 22.77 -0.09
N PRO A 308 5.76 23.93 -0.75
CA PRO A 308 6.82 24.56 -1.54
C PRO A 308 8.04 24.97 -0.71
N LEU A 309 7.83 25.39 0.55
CA LEU A 309 8.93 25.71 1.47
C LEU A 309 9.75 24.47 1.81
N CYS A 310 9.07 23.34 2.07
CA CYS A 310 9.71 22.07 2.33
C CYS A 310 10.53 21.58 1.14
N LEU A 311 9.97 21.64 -0.08
CA LEU A 311 10.66 21.25 -1.31
C LEU A 311 11.92 22.10 -1.54
N ARG A 312 11.81 23.43 -1.42
CA ARG A 312 12.96 24.34 -1.55
C ARG A 312 14.06 24.05 -0.53
N ALA A 313 13.70 23.78 0.73
CA ALA A 313 14.68 23.42 1.76
C ALA A 313 15.32 22.05 1.49
N LEU A 314 14.53 21.08 1.04
CA LEU A 314 15.00 19.74 0.71
C LEU A 314 15.94 19.75 -0.50
N GLU A 315 15.66 20.56 -1.52
CA GLU A 315 16.53 20.74 -2.69
C GLU A 315 17.91 21.28 -2.29
N LEU A 316 17.97 22.22 -1.33
CA LEU A 316 19.25 22.79 -0.86
C LEU A 316 20.16 21.73 -0.23
N VAL A 317 19.58 20.73 0.44
CA VAL A 317 20.35 19.65 1.09
C VAL A 317 20.62 18.50 0.13
N THR A 318 19.61 18.10 -0.64
CA THR A 318 19.65 16.88 -1.47
C THR A 318 20.43 17.10 -2.77
N MET A 319 20.32 18.27 -3.39
CA MET A 319 20.96 18.52 -4.68
C MET A 319 22.49 18.46 -4.63
N PRO A 320 23.17 19.02 -3.60
CA PRO A 320 24.61 18.83 -3.42
C PRO A 320 25.00 17.36 -3.29
N ILE A 321 24.27 16.58 -2.48
CA ILE A 321 24.53 15.14 -2.26
C ILE A 321 24.45 14.36 -3.58
N VAL A 322 23.38 14.61 -4.36
CA VAL A 322 23.18 13.95 -5.67
C VAL A 322 24.29 14.34 -6.65
N ARG A 323 24.65 15.63 -6.74
CA ARG A 323 25.74 16.10 -7.60
C ARG A 323 27.09 15.52 -7.19
N ALA A 324 27.35 15.39 -5.90
CA ALA A 324 28.57 14.81 -5.37
C ALA A 324 28.67 13.32 -5.68
N HIS A 325 27.56 12.58 -5.54
CA HIS A 325 27.47 11.16 -5.93
C HIS A 325 27.80 10.94 -7.42
N LEU A 326 27.36 11.84 -8.31
CA LEU A 326 27.69 11.77 -9.74
C LEU A 326 29.18 12.02 -10.04
N LYS A 327 29.88 12.80 -9.20
CA LYS A 327 31.32 13.08 -9.35
C LYS A 327 32.21 11.97 -8.79
N GLY A 328 31.68 11.14 -7.89
CA GLY A 328 32.36 9.99 -7.32
C GLY A 328 32.37 9.97 -5.78
N PRO A 329 32.84 8.88 -5.17
CA PRO A 329 32.73 8.64 -3.73
C PRO A 329 33.51 9.64 -2.87
N SER A 330 34.63 10.17 -3.35
CA SER A 330 35.43 11.18 -2.62
C SER A 330 34.68 12.50 -2.48
N ALA A 331 34.01 12.96 -3.55
CA ALA A 331 33.24 14.20 -3.53
C ALA A 331 32.02 14.09 -2.61
N LEU A 332 31.37 12.91 -2.57
CA LEU A 332 30.26 12.64 -1.67
C LEU A 332 30.69 12.74 -0.20
N ALA A 333 31.84 12.16 0.17
CA ALA A 333 32.36 12.23 1.53
C ALA A 333 32.74 13.67 1.95
N GLU A 334 33.20 14.50 1.02
CA GLU A 334 33.48 15.92 1.27
C GLU A 334 32.20 16.70 1.52
N THR A 335 31.17 16.54 0.67
CA THR A 335 29.89 17.24 0.83
C THR A 335 29.14 16.83 2.09
N LEU A 336 29.22 15.56 2.51
CA LEU A 336 28.62 15.09 3.77
C LEU A 336 29.36 15.62 5.01
N ARG A 337 30.61 16.08 4.88
CA ARG A 337 31.38 16.72 5.97
C ARG A 337 31.18 18.24 6.03
N GLU A 338 30.44 18.82 5.09
CA GLU A 338 30.21 20.27 5.09
C GLU A 338 29.24 20.66 6.22
N PRO A 339 29.56 21.68 7.04
CA PRO A 339 28.73 22.11 8.16
C PRO A 339 27.35 22.62 7.71
N SER A 340 27.19 23.00 6.45
CA SER A 340 25.90 23.37 5.87
C SER A 340 24.92 22.19 5.74
N SER A 341 25.43 20.96 5.64
CA SER A 341 24.61 19.74 5.63
C SER A 341 24.10 19.36 7.03
N GLU A 342 24.84 19.72 8.08
CA GLU A 342 24.44 19.51 9.49
C GLU A 342 23.40 20.53 9.97
N GLN A 343 23.32 21.70 9.32
CA GLN A 343 22.41 22.78 9.72
C GLN A 343 20.94 22.51 9.38
N ILE A 344 20.66 21.56 8.49
CA ILE A 344 19.30 21.21 8.08
C ILE A 344 19.11 19.71 8.23
N ASP A 345 18.30 19.34 9.21
CA ASP A 345 17.77 17.98 9.34
C ASP A 345 16.81 17.65 8.19
N ALA A 346 17.32 16.96 7.17
CA ALA A 346 16.53 16.50 6.04
C ALA A 346 15.52 15.38 6.41
N ASP A 347 15.71 14.67 7.52
CA ASP A 347 14.77 13.62 7.94
C ASP A 347 13.47 14.26 8.42
N GLN A 348 13.58 15.33 9.23
CA GLN A 348 12.43 16.12 9.65
C GLN A 348 11.68 16.75 8.45
N LEU A 349 12.40 17.21 7.43
CA LEU A 349 11.77 17.74 6.20
C LEU A 349 10.99 16.65 5.46
N THR A 350 11.58 15.48 5.25
CA THR A 350 10.89 14.37 4.59
C THR A 350 9.69 13.87 5.40
N ALA A 351 9.79 13.83 6.74
CA ALA A 351 8.68 13.49 7.62
C ALA A 351 7.56 14.53 7.58
N LEU A 352 7.89 15.82 7.55
CA LEU A 352 6.90 16.89 7.38
C LEU A 352 6.18 16.76 6.03
N LEU A 353 6.93 16.51 4.95
CA LEU A 353 6.37 16.30 3.62
C LEU A 353 5.42 15.09 3.58
N GLU A 354 5.80 13.97 4.22
CA GLU A 354 4.96 12.78 4.37
C GLU A 354 3.67 13.09 5.13
N GLN A 355 3.73 13.82 6.26
CA GLN A 355 2.53 14.20 7.01
C GLN A 355 1.58 15.08 6.21
N MET A 356 2.11 16.06 5.47
CA MET A 356 1.29 16.92 4.60
C MET A 356 0.65 16.09 3.47
N CYS A 357 1.39 15.15 2.89
CA CYS A 357 0.90 14.24 1.86
C CYS A 357 -0.25 13.34 2.38
N GLN A 358 -0.10 12.75 3.56
CA GLN A 358 -1.13 11.95 4.22
C GLN A 358 -2.39 12.78 4.52
N ALA A 359 -2.23 14.03 4.97
CA ALA A 359 -3.37 14.92 5.20
C ALA A 359 -4.09 15.32 3.91
N CYS A 360 -3.37 15.48 2.80
CA CYS A 360 -3.95 15.72 1.48
C CYS A 360 -4.67 14.49 0.90
N SER A 361 -4.26 13.27 1.28
CA SER A 361 -4.85 12.01 0.80
C SER A 361 -6.31 11.80 1.24
N ILE A 362 -6.82 12.60 2.18
CA ILE A 362 -8.22 12.56 2.62
C ILE A 362 -9.20 12.96 1.49
N SER A 363 -8.75 13.78 0.54
CA SER A 363 -9.58 14.23 -0.59
C SER A 363 -8.81 14.13 -1.90
N SER A 364 -9.45 13.54 -2.92
CA SER A 364 -8.89 13.40 -4.28
C SER A 364 -8.45 14.75 -4.88
N GLU A 365 -9.19 15.83 -4.61
CA GLU A 365 -8.82 17.17 -5.10
C GLU A 365 -7.57 17.71 -4.41
N LEU A 366 -7.43 17.48 -3.10
CA LEU A 366 -6.32 17.97 -2.31
C LEU A 366 -5.02 17.23 -2.64
N ILE A 367 -5.09 15.92 -2.85
CA ILE A 367 -3.93 15.13 -3.29
C ILE A 367 -3.51 15.51 -4.72
N SER A 368 -4.46 15.77 -5.63
CA SER A 368 -4.13 16.29 -6.96
C SER A 368 -3.45 17.65 -6.87
N ASN A 369 -3.90 18.55 -5.99
CA ASN A 369 -3.24 19.83 -5.78
C ASN A 369 -1.83 19.65 -5.16
N PHE A 370 -1.65 18.71 -4.25
CA PHE A 370 -0.33 18.34 -3.71
C PHE A 370 0.65 17.95 -4.81
N TRP A 371 0.24 17.04 -5.71
CA TRP A 371 1.08 16.60 -6.82
C TRP A 371 1.28 17.63 -7.93
N ARG A 372 0.46 18.68 -8.01
CA ARG A 372 0.72 19.86 -8.85
C ARG A 372 1.77 20.81 -8.25
N MET A 373 1.89 20.83 -6.91
CA MET A 373 2.93 21.61 -6.23
C MET A 373 4.27 20.87 -6.23
N MET A 374 4.23 19.54 -6.20
CA MET A 374 5.39 18.70 -6.39
C MET A 374 5.89 18.81 -7.82
N ASP A 375 7.16 19.18 -8.01
CA ASP A 375 7.79 19.14 -9.31
C ASP A 375 8.45 17.77 -9.57
N PHE A 376 8.70 17.48 -10.85
CA PHE A 376 9.33 16.23 -11.25
C PHE A 376 10.76 16.09 -10.69
N THR A 377 11.50 17.21 -10.56
CA THR A 377 12.87 17.17 -10.04
C THR A 377 12.86 16.76 -8.58
N SER A 378 12.04 17.37 -7.73
CA SER A 378 11.92 16.97 -6.32
C SER A 378 11.49 15.51 -6.17
N SER A 379 10.55 15.05 -6.98
CA SER A 379 10.11 13.64 -6.97
C SER A 379 11.27 12.69 -7.27
N MET A 380 12.09 13.00 -8.28
CA MET A 380 13.24 12.19 -8.65
C MET A 380 14.41 12.30 -7.64
N LEU A 381 14.57 13.45 -6.99
CA LEU A 381 15.56 13.66 -5.93
C LEU A 381 15.23 12.81 -4.71
N LEU A 382 13.96 12.76 -4.28
CA LEU A 382 13.49 11.91 -3.18
C LEU A 382 13.74 10.42 -3.42
N LEU A 383 13.67 9.99 -4.68
CA LEU A 383 13.92 8.61 -5.06
C LEU A 383 15.40 8.32 -5.32
N HIS A 384 16.31 9.29 -5.23
CA HIS A 384 17.71 9.14 -5.64
C HIS A 384 18.52 8.18 -4.75
N LYS A 385 19.30 7.28 -5.34
CA LYS A 385 20.04 6.23 -4.61
C LYS A 385 21.20 6.75 -3.78
N ALA A 386 21.58 8.01 -3.99
CA ALA A 386 22.58 8.68 -3.15
C ALA A 386 22.03 9.01 -1.76
N LEU A 387 20.71 9.01 -1.59
CA LEU A 387 20.08 9.23 -0.30
C LEU A 387 20.13 7.95 0.55
N PRO A 388 20.15 8.10 1.89
CA PRO A 388 19.99 6.98 2.81
C PRO A 388 18.67 6.22 2.64
N TYR A 389 18.66 4.96 3.02
CA TYR A 389 17.52 4.05 2.94
C TYR A 389 16.19 4.66 3.43
N HIS A 390 16.17 5.22 4.65
CA HIS A 390 14.93 5.72 5.27
C HIS A 390 14.31 6.87 4.48
N ARG A 391 15.13 7.76 3.90
CA ARG A 391 14.64 8.89 3.08
C ARG A 391 14.01 8.40 1.78
N VAL A 392 14.66 7.45 1.11
CA VAL A 392 14.11 6.86 -0.13
C VAL A 392 12.83 6.10 0.19
N MET A 393 12.78 5.38 1.31
CA MET A 393 11.57 4.70 1.78
C MET A 393 10.42 5.69 2.00
N THR A 394 10.64 6.80 2.70
CA THR A 394 9.64 7.87 2.85
C THR A 394 9.25 8.47 1.50
N GLY A 395 10.19 8.66 0.58
CA GLY A 395 9.91 9.09 -0.79
C GLY A 395 8.99 8.13 -1.55
N LEU A 396 9.18 6.81 -1.42
CA LEU A 396 8.30 5.78 -1.98
C LEU A 396 6.92 5.78 -1.33
N ARG A 397 6.83 6.00 -0.01
CA ARG A 397 5.53 6.13 0.70
C ARG A 397 4.75 7.36 0.25
N ILE A 398 5.43 8.47 -0.01
CA ILE A 398 4.81 9.64 -0.60
C ILE A 398 4.31 9.27 -2.01
N LEU A 399 5.17 8.70 -2.86
CA LEU A 399 4.82 8.29 -4.22
C LEU A 399 3.66 7.27 -4.28
N TYR A 400 3.48 6.43 -3.27
CA TYR A 400 2.33 5.53 -3.18
C TYR A 400 0.98 6.27 -3.30
N THR A 401 0.91 7.52 -2.80
CA THR A 401 -0.30 8.35 -2.88
C THR A 401 -0.48 9.07 -4.24
N SER A 402 0.48 8.94 -5.16
CA SER A 402 0.48 9.62 -6.45
C SER A 402 -0.29 8.89 -7.55
N ALA A 403 -0.80 7.69 -7.28
CA ALA A 403 -1.62 6.95 -8.23
C ALA A 403 -3.02 7.60 -8.30
N LEU A 404 -3.28 8.32 -9.38
CA LEU A 404 -4.56 8.94 -9.68
C LEU A 404 -5.18 8.32 -10.94
N GLU A 405 -6.45 8.63 -11.21
CA GLU A 405 -7.19 8.05 -12.35
C GLU A 405 -6.55 8.35 -13.71
N ASN A 406 -5.87 9.49 -13.85
CA ASN A 406 -5.39 10.03 -15.12
C ASN A 406 -3.91 10.45 -15.11
N SER A 407 -3.22 10.31 -13.99
CA SER A 407 -1.84 10.78 -13.84
C SER A 407 -1.11 9.98 -12.77
N PHE A 408 0.22 9.95 -12.88
CA PHE A 408 1.09 9.34 -11.90
C PHE A 408 2.30 10.23 -11.59
N GLY A 409 2.58 10.43 -10.30
CA GLY A 409 3.69 11.26 -9.83
C GLY A 409 3.38 12.76 -9.90
N ALA A 410 4.41 13.57 -10.14
CA ALA A 410 4.27 15.02 -10.32
C ALA A 410 3.35 15.35 -11.51
N ILE A 411 2.47 16.32 -11.34
CA ILE A 411 1.48 16.73 -12.36
C ILE A 411 1.98 17.97 -13.10
N SER A 412 2.31 17.80 -14.38
CA SER A 412 2.66 18.87 -15.31
C SER A 412 1.43 19.42 -16.05
N GLN A 413 1.49 20.68 -16.47
CA GLN A 413 0.47 21.30 -17.33
C GLN A 413 0.55 20.80 -18.78
N ASN A 414 1.72 20.29 -19.19
CA ASN A 414 1.98 19.80 -20.55
C ASN A 414 1.80 18.28 -20.61
N LEU A 415 0.88 17.81 -21.46
CA LEU A 415 0.58 16.37 -21.59
C LEU A 415 1.77 15.54 -22.11
N THR A 416 2.59 16.10 -23.00
CA THR A 416 3.78 15.41 -23.53
C THR A 416 4.85 15.25 -22.46
N ASP A 417 5.08 16.30 -21.66
CA ASP A 417 6.03 16.25 -20.56
C ASP A 417 5.52 15.29 -19.47
N GLN A 418 4.21 15.29 -19.18
CA GLN A 418 3.58 14.35 -18.24
C GLN A 418 3.87 12.89 -18.63
N ALA A 419 3.63 12.53 -19.90
CA ALA A 419 3.85 11.17 -20.36
C ALA A 419 5.33 10.74 -20.29
N GLN A 420 6.25 11.68 -20.51
CA GLN A 420 7.68 11.41 -20.38
C GLN A 420 8.10 11.27 -18.91
N GLN A 421 7.63 12.17 -18.03
CA GLN A 421 7.89 12.13 -16.59
C GLN A 421 7.37 10.84 -15.94
N GLU A 422 6.19 10.39 -16.35
CA GLU A 422 5.60 9.12 -15.90
C GLU A 422 6.46 7.93 -16.31
N LYS A 423 6.92 7.89 -17.56
CA LYS A 423 7.84 6.85 -18.05
C LYS A 423 9.16 6.87 -17.28
N ASP A 424 9.73 8.04 -17.05
CA ASP A 424 11.00 8.18 -16.34
C ASP A 424 10.87 7.77 -14.86
N THR A 425 9.72 8.05 -14.24
CA THR A 425 9.40 7.61 -12.87
C THR A 425 9.29 6.09 -12.81
N VAL A 426 8.55 5.46 -13.73
CA VAL A 426 8.44 3.99 -13.82
C VAL A 426 9.82 3.36 -14.11
N PHE A 427 10.59 3.95 -15.01
CA PHE A 427 11.95 3.52 -15.30
C PHE A 427 12.82 3.55 -14.04
N ARG A 428 12.68 4.58 -13.21
CA ARG A 428 13.37 4.66 -11.93
C ARG A 428 12.92 3.59 -10.93
N LEU A 429 11.62 3.37 -10.78
CA LEU A 429 11.07 2.33 -9.90
C LEU A 429 11.56 0.93 -10.32
N THR A 430 11.60 0.63 -11.61
CA THR A 430 12.11 -0.67 -12.09
C THR A 430 13.61 -0.88 -11.85
N PHE A 431 14.38 0.20 -11.69
CA PHE A 431 15.78 0.09 -11.25
C PHE A 431 15.92 -0.19 -9.77
N ALA A 432 14.98 0.26 -8.94
CA ALA A 432 14.97 0.01 -7.50
C ALA A 432 14.82 -1.49 -7.15
N PHE A 433 14.44 -2.34 -8.10
CA PHE A 433 14.53 -3.80 -7.93
C PHE A 433 15.98 -4.29 -7.75
N PHE A 434 16.94 -3.61 -8.37
CA PHE A 434 18.33 -4.06 -8.45
C PHE A 434 19.31 -3.10 -7.77
N ASP A 435 19.03 -1.79 -7.77
CA ASP A 435 19.84 -0.77 -7.10
C ASP A 435 19.42 -0.61 -5.64
N ILE A 436 20.39 -0.59 -4.73
CA ILE A 436 20.19 -0.34 -3.30
C ILE A 436 20.63 1.11 -2.99
N PRO A 437 19.91 1.83 -2.12
CA PRO A 437 20.32 3.15 -1.63
C PRO A 437 21.72 3.15 -1.00
N SER A 438 22.37 4.32 -0.95
CA SER A 438 23.71 4.48 -0.41
C SER A 438 23.69 4.35 1.11
N VAL A 439 24.58 3.51 1.62
CA VAL A 439 24.81 3.36 3.06
C VAL A 439 25.59 4.60 3.57
N PRO A 440 25.15 5.26 4.65
CA PRO A 440 25.93 6.29 5.33
C PRO A 440 27.29 5.75 5.78
N ALA A 441 28.33 6.59 5.79
CA ALA A 441 29.70 6.14 6.09
C ALA A 441 29.88 5.58 7.51
N ASP A 442 28.98 5.93 8.43
CA ASP A 442 29.02 5.54 9.84
C ASP A 442 28.14 4.32 10.17
N GLU A 443 27.45 3.76 9.18
CA GLU A 443 26.48 2.66 9.36
C GLU A 443 26.95 1.35 8.70
N PRO A 444 26.58 0.18 9.26
CA PRO A 444 26.81 -1.10 8.61
C PRO A 444 26.00 -1.19 7.30
N PRO A 445 26.40 -2.09 6.37
CA PRO A 445 25.60 -2.35 5.19
C PRO A 445 24.18 -2.81 5.57
N TYR A 446 23.20 -2.41 4.76
CA TYR A 446 21.80 -2.75 4.99
C TYR A 446 21.57 -4.25 5.03
N ASP A 447 20.66 -4.66 5.91
CA ASP A 447 20.29 -6.06 6.09
C ASP A 447 19.48 -6.57 4.89
N GLU A 448 19.47 -7.89 4.68
CA GLU A 448 18.68 -8.50 3.61
C GLU A 448 17.18 -8.24 3.79
N GLN A 449 16.73 -8.17 5.06
CA GLN A 449 15.37 -7.76 5.44
C GLN A 449 15.02 -6.36 4.93
N GLU A 450 15.87 -5.38 5.24
CA GLU A 450 15.64 -3.98 4.88
C GLU A 450 15.55 -3.84 3.35
N ILE A 451 16.42 -4.53 2.61
CA ILE A 451 16.41 -4.56 1.15
C ILE A 451 15.12 -5.21 0.61
N ALA A 452 14.65 -6.29 1.23
CA ALA A 452 13.40 -6.94 0.84
C ALA A 452 12.19 -6.04 1.11
N GLU A 453 12.11 -5.40 2.29
CA GLU A 453 11.09 -4.41 2.63
C GLU A 453 11.06 -3.24 1.64
N PHE A 454 12.22 -2.74 1.23
CA PHE A 454 12.33 -1.71 0.20
C PHE A 454 11.75 -2.16 -1.15
N ARG A 455 12.10 -3.36 -1.60
CA ARG A 455 11.55 -3.92 -2.84
C ARG A 455 10.05 -4.15 -2.75
N ILE A 456 9.56 -4.60 -1.60
CA ILE A 456 8.13 -4.73 -1.33
C ILE A 456 7.44 -3.37 -1.46
N MET A 457 7.98 -2.31 -0.86
CA MET A 457 7.40 -0.97 -1.00
C MET A 457 7.36 -0.50 -2.46
N VAL A 458 8.42 -0.77 -3.25
CA VAL A 458 8.42 -0.49 -4.70
C VAL A 458 7.30 -1.26 -5.42
N LEU A 459 7.13 -2.54 -5.12
CA LEU A 459 6.04 -3.36 -5.66
C LEU A 459 4.66 -2.85 -5.21
N GLU A 460 4.52 -2.36 -3.98
CA GLU A 460 3.27 -1.80 -3.46
C GLU A 460 2.87 -0.53 -4.22
N VAL A 461 3.83 0.34 -4.57
CA VAL A 461 3.59 1.51 -5.44
C VAL A 461 3.14 1.07 -6.83
N LEU A 462 3.81 0.07 -7.42
CA LEU A 462 3.47 -0.45 -8.75
C LEU A 462 2.12 -1.17 -8.76
N ASN A 463 1.78 -1.86 -7.69
CA ASN A 463 0.46 -2.48 -7.52
C ASN A 463 -0.62 -1.41 -7.40
N LYS A 464 -0.35 -0.32 -6.69
CA LYS A 464 -1.28 0.80 -6.55
C LYS A 464 -1.57 1.50 -7.88
N LEU A 465 -0.57 1.60 -8.76
CA LEU A 465 -0.71 2.03 -10.15
C LEU A 465 -1.67 1.14 -10.95
N CYS A 466 -1.61 -0.18 -10.75
CA CYS A 466 -2.46 -1.13 -11.46
C CYS A 466 -3.95 -1.02 -11.12
N GLU A 467 -4.32 -0.43 -9.96
CA GLU A 467 -5.71 -0.19 -9.60
C GLU A 467 -6.43 0.76 -10.57
N PHE A 468 -5.69 1.64 -11.23
CA PHE A 468 -6.23 2.60 -12.20
C PHE A 468 -5.90 2.17 -13.63
N ASN A 469 -6.85 2.40 -14.55
CA ASN A 469 -6.67 2.02 -15.95
C ASN A 469 -5.44 2.71 -16.58
N HIS A 470 -5.27 4.02 -16.35
CA HIS A 470 -4.12 4.79 -16.84
C HIS A 470 -2.78 4.17 -16.40
N GLY A 471 -2.63 3.87 -15.10
CA GLY A 471 -1.41 3.28 -14.56
C GLY A 471 -1.12 1.89 -15.11
N SER A 472 -2.14 1.04 -15.26
CA SER A 472 -1.97 -0.29 -15.84
C SER A 472 -1.52 -0.25 -17.32
N ILE A 473 -2.08 0.67 -18.12
CA ILE A 473 -1.66 0.89 -19.51
C ILE A 473 -0.23 1.45 -19.57
N LEU A 474 0.12 2.37 -18.67
CA LEU A 474 1.47 2.92 -18.57
C LEU A 474 2.49 1.79 -18.33
N LEU A 475 2.21 0.87 -17.40
CA LEU A 475 3.09 -0.27 -17.11
C LEU A 475 3.17 -1.28 -18.27
N ALA A 476 2.05 -1.58 -18.93
CA ALA A 476 2.01 -2.48 -20.08
C ALA A 476 2.80 -1.93 -21.29
N THR A 477 2.65 -0.63 -21.56
CA THR A 477 3.33 0.04 -22.68
C THR A 477 4.81 0.31 -22.39
N HIS A 478 5.22 0.42 -21.13
CA HIS A 478 6.61 0.70 -20.76
C HIS A 478 7.58 -0.39 -21.27
N THR A 479 8.69 0.04 -21.90
CA THR A 479 9.64 -0.85 -22.59
C THR A 479 10.33 -1.82 -21.64
N HIS A 480 10.74 -1.36 -20.46
CA HIS A 480 11.59 -2.14 -19.54
C HIS A 480 10.84 -2.83 -18.41
N PHE A 481 9.54 -2.56 -18.22
CA PHE A 481 8.84 -2.96 -17.00
C PHE A 481 8.71 -4.48 -16.89
N ILE A 482 8.03 -5.10 -17.86
CA ILE A 482 7.74 -6.53 -17.87
C ILE A 482 9.03 -7.36 -17.86
N GLY A 483 10.00 -7.03 -18.73
CA GLY A 483 11.27 -7.74 -18.77
C GLY A 483 12.06 -7.68 -17.46
N ARG A 484 12.10 -6.50 -16.80
CA ARG A 484 12.77 -6.35 -15.50
C ARG A 484 12.00 -7.05 -14.37
N LEU A 485 10.67 -7.03 -14.40
CA LEU A 485 9.84 -7.74 -13.42
C LEU A 485 10.05 -9.26 -13.52
N VAL A 486 10.09 -9.82 -14.73
CA VAL A 486 10.37 -11.25 -14.94
C VAL A 486 11.77 -11.63 -14.49
N ARG A 487 12.77 -10.79 -14.81
CA ARG A 487 14.14 -10.97 -14.27
C ARG A 487 14.13 -10.96 -12.74
N PHE A 488 13.37 -10.05 -12.13
CA PHE A 488 13.26 -9.95 -10.69
C PHE A 488 12.62 -11.20 -10.09
N VAL A 489 11.54 -11.72 -10.68
CA VAL A 489 10.89 -12.98 -10.27
C VAL A 489 11.88 -14.15 -10.32
N ASP A 490 12.61 -14.33 -11.43
CA ASP A 490 13.64 -15.38 -11.52
C ASP A 490 14.73 -15.25 -10.44
N GLU A 491 15.16 -14.03 -10.13
CA GLU A 491 16.10 -13.76 -9.05
C GLU A 491 15.51 -14.09 -7.67
N GLN A 492 14.25 -13.76 -7.40
CA GLN A 492 13.59 -14.08 -6.13
C GLN A 492 13.33 -15.58 -5.97
N VAL A 493 12.88 -16.27 -7.03
CA VAL A 493 12.68 -17.73 -7.00
C VAL A 493 14.00 -18.45 -6.75
N ARG A 494 15.11 -17.97 -7.33
CA ARG A 494 16.45 -18.52 -7.02
C ARG A 494 16.86 -18.28 -5.56
N LYS A 495 16.54 -17.10 -5.01
CA LYS A 495 16.79 -16.76 -3.61
C LYS A 495 15.96 -17.59 -2.64
N LEU A 496 14.73 -17.94 -3.01
CA LEU A 496 13.84 -18.79 -2.21
C LEU A 496 14.51 -20.12 -1.82
N TYR A 497 15.26 -20.74 -2.74
CA TYR A 497 16.01 -21.98 -2.45
C TYR A 497 17.37 -21.76 -1.78
N SER A 498 17.78 -20.50 -1.58
CA SER A 498 19.04 -20.14 -0.90
C SER A 498 18.81 -19.75 0.56
N VAL A 499 17.62 -19.21 0.89
CA VAL A 499 17.23 -18.79 2.22
C VAL A 499 16.37 -19.88 2.87
N PRO A 500 16.83 -20.53 3.96
CA PRO A 500 16.02 -21.52 4.66
C PRO A 500 14.85 -20.84 5.38
N PRO A 501 13.65 -21.45 5.40
CA PRO A 501 12.55 -20.93 6.19
C PRO A 501 12.87 -21.07 7.68
N SER A 502 12.66 -20.00 8.43
CA SER A 502 12.69 -20.04 9.89
C SER A 502 11.65 -20.99 10.45
N GLN A 503 12.09 -21.91 11.31
CA GLN A 503 11.21 -22.83 12.02
C GLN A 503 10.46 -22.16 13.20
N HIS A 504 10.59 -20.84 13.38
CA HIS A 504 10.02 -20.12 14.52
C HIS A 504 8.71 -19.41 14.17
N LYS A 505 7.63 -20.19 13.96
CA LYS A 505 6.24 -19.69 13.98
C LYS A 505 5.78 -19.39 15.43
N GLY A 506 6.54 -18.56 16.14
CA GLY A 506 6.28 -18.12 17.52
C GLY A 506 6.00 -16.62 17.59
N GLU A 507 4.88 -16.26 18.23
CA GLU A 507 4.28 -14.93 18.30
C GLU A 507 5.27 -13.77 18.54
N LEU A 508 5.12 -12.68 17.75
CA LEU A 508 5.75 -11.35 17.85
C LEU A 508 7.18 -11.14 17.31
N VAL A 509 7.70 -12.01 16.44
CA VAL A 509 9.02 -11.81 15.80
C VAL A 509 8.86 -11.20 14.41
N LYS A 510 9.80 -10.32 14.03
CA LYS A 510 9.92 -9.64 12.73
C LYS A 510 9.65 -10.59 11.55
N PRO A 511 9.13 -10.11 10.40
CA PRO A 511 8.91 -10.94 9.23
C PRO A 511 10.23 -11.60 8.84
N ASP A 512 10.17 -12.90 8.60
CA ASP A 512 11.34 -13.70 8.29
C ASP A 512 11.83 -13.40 6.87
N ASP A 513 13.13 -13.57 6.61
CA ASP A 513 13.72 -13.29 5.29
C ASP A 513 13.02 -14.10 4.19
N HIS A 514 12.67 -15.35 4.52
CA HIS A 514 11.93 -16.25 3.65
C HIS A 514 10.52 -15.72 3.34
N ASP A 515 9.77 -15.29 4.36
CA ASP A 515 8.43 -14.71 4.19
C ASP A 515 8.46 -13.44 3.32
N LEU A 516 9.48 -12.60 3.48
CA LEU A 516 9.65 -11.39 2.67
C LEU A 516 9.93 -11.73 1.21
N VAL A 517 10.79 -12.72 0.93
CA VAL A 517 11.06 -13.21 -0.44
C VAL A 517 9.78 -13.77 -1.06
N VAL A 518 9.04 -14.61 -0.33
CA VAL A 518 7.75 -15.13 -0.78
C VAL A 518 6.76 -14.01 -1.10
N LYS A 519 6.64 -12.99 -0.23
CA LYS A 519 5.79 -11.82 -0.47
C LYS A 519 6.17 -11.10 -1.77
N THR A 520 7.47 -10.94 -2.05
CA THR A 520 7.91 -10.31 -3.32
C THR A 520 7.55 -11.13 -4.55
N ILE A 521 7.62 -12.46 -4.49
CA ILE A 521 7.22 -13.36 -5.59
C ILE A 521 5.72 -13.24 -5.83
N ASN A 522 4.90 -13.39 -4.78
CA ASN A 522 3.44 -13.35 -4.89
C ASN A 522 2.96 -12.01 -5.47
N MET A 523 3.49 -10.89 -4.97
CA MET A 523 3.13 -9.56 -5.49
C MET A 523 3.56 -9.36 -6.94
N SER A 524 4.78 -9.76 -7.30
CA SER A 524 5.30 -9.62 -8.67
C SER A 524 4.48 -10.42 -9.67
N MET A 525 4.11 -11.65 -9.30
CA MET A 525 3.29 -12.52 -10.13
C MET A 525 1.87 -12.01 -10.31
N ARG A 526 1.23 -11.50 -9.26
CA ARG A 526 -0.10 -10.86 -9.37
C ARG A 526 -0.09 -9.67 -10.32
N ILE A 527 0.91 -8.79 -10.21
CA ILE A 527 1.05 -7.63 -11.11
C ILE A 527 1.25 -8.11 -12.55
N LEU A 528 2.15 -9.07 -12.78
CA LEU A 528 2.42 -9.60 -14.11
C LEU A 528 1.17 -10.25 -14.74
N HIS A 529 0.50 -11.11 -13.99
CA HIS A 529 -0.71 -11.79 -14.43
C HIS A 529 -1.84 -10.80 -14.76
N TYR A 530 -2.06 -9.80 -13.90
CA TYR A 530 -3.06 -8.76 -14.15
C TYR A 530 -2.78 -7.99 -15.45
N LEU A 531 -1.52 -7.60 -15.69
CA LEU A 531 -1.16 -6.86 -16.90
C LEU A 531 -1.32 -7.71 -18.17
N LEU A 532 -0.92 -8.98 -18.13
CA LEU A 532 -1.03 -9.88 -19.29
C LEU A 532 -2.47 -10.26 -19.60
N THR A 533 -3.30 -10.49 -18.58
CA THR A 533 -4.72 -10.81 -18.77
C THR A 533 -5.55 -9.62 -19.21
N THR A 534 -5.22 -8.41 -18.73
CA THR A 534 -5.98 -7.19 -19.07
C THR A 534 -5.53 -6.55 -20.37
N HIS A 535 -4.22 -6.53 -20.64
CA HIS A 535 -3.62 -5.79 -21.77
C HIS A 535 -2.87 -6.68 -22.76
N GLY A 536 -3.06 -8.01 -22.71
CA GLY A 536 -2.33 -8.99 -23.51
C GLY A 536 -2.32 -8.71 -25.02
N ASP A 537 -3.42 -8.20 -25.59
CA ASP A 537 -3.51 -7.85 -27.01
C ASP A 537 -2.54 -6.72 -27.44
N THR A 538 -2.09 -5.91 -26.49
CA THR A 538 -1.21 -4.76 -26.74
C THR A 538 0.26 -5.04 -26.42
N ILE A 539 0.55 -6.15 -25.74
CA ILE A 539 1.87 -6.48 -25.23
C ILE A 539 2.55 -7.48 -26.16
N ASP A 540 3.60 -7.04 -26.86
CA ASP A 540 4.54 -7.96 -27.51
C ASP A 540 5.61 -8.42 -26.50
N LEU A 541 5.40 -9.60 -25.91
CA LEU A 541 6.33 -10.18 -24.93
C LEU A 541 7.73 -10.42 -25.48
N SER A 542 7.87 -10.76 -26.77
CA SER A 542 9.18 -10.98 -27.40
C SER A 542 10.00 -9.70 -27.37
N GLU A 543 9.37 -8.57 -27.71
CA GLU A 543 9.98 -7.25 -27.61
C GLU A 543 10.35 -6.92 -26.15
N LYS A 544 9.42 -7.13 -25.20
CA LYS A 544 9.67 -6.84 -23.77
C LYS A 544 10.80 -7.69 -23.17
N PHE A 545 10.99 -8.93 -23.63
CA PHE A 545 12.04 -9.82 -23.13
C PHE A 545 13.40 -9.54 -23.78
N SER A 546 13.43 -9.08 -25.02
CA SER A 546 14.67 -8.72 -25.74
C SER A 546 15.52 -7.68 -25.00
N VAL A 547 14.85 -6.84 -24.20
CA VAL A 547 15.43 -5.77 -23.38
C VAL A 547 16.34 -6.30 -22.27
N VAL A 548 16.12 -7.53 -21.80
CA VAL A 548 16.91 -8.15 -20.74
C VAL A 548 17.76 -9.27 -21.32
N VAL A 549 19.04 -9.29 -20.95
CA VAL A 549 19.95 -10.37 -21.36
C VAL A 549 19.42 -11.71 -20.84
N GLY A 550 19.08 -12.60 -21.77
CA GLY A 550 18.46 -13.89 -21.48
C GLY A 550 17.03 -13.78 -20.94
N GLY A 551 16.32 -12.68 -21.18
CA GLY A 551 14.98 -12.43 -20.64
C GLY A 551 14.00 -13.57 -20.91
N TYR A 552 13.98 -14.10 -22.13
CA TYR A 552 13.13 -15.24 -22.50
C TYR A 552 13.47 -16.52 -21.73
N HIS A 553 14.76 -16.80 -21.54
CA HIS A 553 15.19 -17.98 -20.78
C HIS A 553 14.86 -17.84 -19.29
N LYS A 554 15.05 -16.64 -18.72
CA LYS A 554 14.67 -16.33 -17.33
C LYS A 554 13.16 -16.42 -17.11
N PHE A 555 12.38 -15.96 -18.09
CA PHE A 555 10.93 -16.14 -18.11
C PHE A 555 10.57 -17.62 -18.03
N LEU A 556 11.11 -18.43 -18.95
CA LEU A 556 10.80 -19.85 -19.02
C LEU A 556 11.16 -20.57 -17.72
N ILE A 557 12.36 -20.36 -17.17
CA ILE A 557 12.79 -20.98 -15.91
C ILE A 557 11.93 -20.54 -14.74
N GLY A 558 11.75 -19.22 -14.56
CA GLY A 558 11.03 -18.67 -13.43
C GLY A 558 9.57 -19.12 -13.40
N MET A 559 8.90 -19.06 -14.54
CA MET A 559 7.50 -19.48 -14.65
C MET A 559 7.34 -20.99 -14.52
N THR A 560 8.21 -21.80 -15.12
CA THR A 560 8.17 -23.26 -15.00
C THR A 560 8.34 -23.68 -13.54
N ARG A 561 9.31 -23.10 -12.82
CA ARG A 561 9.52 -23.43 -11.40
C ARG A 561 8.32 -23.10 -10.53
N LEU A 562 7.62 -22.01 -10.82
CA LEU A 562 6.42 -21.61 -10.08
C LEU A 562 5.18 -22.46 -10.46
N ALA A 563 5.03 -22.77 -11.74
CA ALA A 563 3.91 -23.57 -12.24
C ALA A 563 3.98 -25.00 -11.70
N PHE A 564 5.14 -25.65 -11.69
CA PHE A 564 5.27 -27.05 -11.27
C PHE A 564 5.43 -27.26 -9.75
N ILE A 565 4.95 -26.31 -8.92
CA ILE A 565 4.88 -26.49 -7.47
C ILE A 565 3.63 -27.35 -7.16
N GLU A 566 3.78 -28.67 -7.17
CA GLU A 566 2.67 -29.61 -6.91
C GLU A 566 2.38 -29.80 -5.42
N GLN A 567 3.42 -29.75 -4.58
CA GLN A 567 3.32 -29.83 -3.12
C GLN A 567 4.30 -28.81 -2.55
N PRO A 568 3.83 -27.76 -1.84
CA PRO A 568 4.72 -26.75 -1.29
C PRO A 568 5.70 -27.45 -0.34
N THR A 569 6.95 -27.56 -0.81
CA THR A 569 8.04 -28.05 0.00
C THR A 569 8.37 -27.05 1.09
N VAL A 570 9.25 -27.40 2.03
CA VAL A 570 9.66 -26.50 3.12
C VAL A 570 10.08 -25.12 2.59
N PHE A 571 10.74 -25.05 1.43
CA PHE A 571 11.17 -23.78 0.81
C PHE A 571 10.08 -23.03 0.05
N GLU A 572 8.99 -23.67 -0.36
CA GLU A 572 7.90 -23.05 -1.12
C GLU A 572 6.70 -22.72 -0.23
N ASP A 573 6.82 -22.93 1.09
CA ASP A 573 5.79 -22.54 2.07
C ASP A 573 5.47 -21.04 1.91
N GLY A 574 4.19 -20.70 1.82
CA GLY A 574 3.70 -19.33 1.62
C GLY A 574 3.56 -18.87 0.17
N ILE A 575 4.03 -19.62 -0.83
CA ILE A 575 3.63 -19.37 -2.22
C ILE A 575 2.14 -19.71 -2.37
N GLU A 576 1.37 -18.75 -2.87
CA GLU A 576 -0.07 -18.88 -2.96
C GLU A 576 -0.51 -19.71 -4.18
N GLU A 577 -1.58 -20.48 -4.05
CA GLU A 577 -2.15 -21.28 -5.14
C GLU A 577 -2.54 -20.40 -6.36
N GLU A 578 -3.07 -19.20 -6.12
CA GLU A 578 -3.37 -18.22 -7.17
C GLU A 578 -2.15 -17.83 -8.00
N VAL A 579 -0.96 -17.84 -7.39
CA VAL A 579 0.31 -17.50 -8.06
C VAL A 579 0.79 -18.67 -8.92
N ILE A 580 0.59 -19.90 -8.47
CA ILE A 580 0.88 -21.13 -9.22
C ILE A 580 -0.04 -21.21 -10.44
N ASP A 581 -1.34 -21.00 -10.24
CA ASP A 581 -2.35 -20.97 -11.31
C ASP A 581 -2.05 -19.85 -12.33
N ALA A 582 -1.67 -18.67 -11.85
CA ALA A 582 -1.26 -17.57 -12.71
C ALA A 582 -0.02 -17.92 -13.54
N ALA A 583 0.97 -18.60 -12.96
CA ALA A 583 2.16 -19.06 -13.68
C ALA A 583 1.79 -20.08 -14.77
N HIS A 584 0.91 -21.04 -14.47
CA HIS A 584 0.37 -21.98 -15.45
C HIS A 584 -0.35 -21.27 -16.59
N SER A 585 -1.28 -20.35 -16.27
CA SER A 585 -2.04 -19.61 -17.28
C SER A 585 -1.13 -18.79 -18.21
N ILE A 586 -0.08 -18.17 -17.65
CA ILE A 586 0.91 -17.43 -18.43
C ILE A 586 1.73 -18.37 -19.32
N LEU A 587 2.18 -19.52 -18.80
CA LEU A 587 2.91 -20.49 -19.61
C LEU A 587 2.05 -21.03 -20.76
N ASP A 588 0.81 -21.43 -20.49
CA ASP A 588 -0.09 -21.99 -21.51
C ASP A 588 -0.41 -20.98 -22.62
N ALA A 589 -0.51 -19.70 -22.28
CA ALA A 589 -0.80 -18.64 -23.25
C ALA A 589 0.40 -18.31 -24.17
N PHE A 590 1.64 -18.51 -23.69
CA PHE A 590 2.83 -17.95 -24.34
C PHE A 590 3.92 -18.97 -24.69
N LEU A 591 3.79 -20.23 -24.26
CA LEU A 591 4.70 -21.32 -24.67
C LEU A 591 4.54 -21.64 -26.15
N THR A 592 5.66 -21.71 -26.86
CA THR A 592 5.68 -22.36 -28.17
C THR A 592 5.66 -23.88 -28.01
N PRO A 593 5.20 -24.65 -29.01
CA PRO A 593 5.22 -26.12 -28.95
C PRO A 593 6.62 -26.70 -28.73
N GLU A 594 7.66 -26.05 -29.28
CA GLU A 594 9.06 -26.48 -29.13
C GLU A 594 9.58 -26.23 -27.71
N ASP A 595 9.23 -25.09 -27.11
CA ASP A 595 9.58 -24.79 -25.72
C ASP A 595 8.82 -25.69 -24.73
N GLY A 596 7.55 -26.03 -25.05
CA GLY A 596 6.74 -26.93 -24.25
C GLY A 596 7.34 -28.35 -24.19
N GLU A 597 7.88 -28.83 -25.31
CA GLU A 597 8.62 -30.09 -25.37
C GLU A 597 9.93 -30.02 -24.58
N ALA A 598 10.68 -28.91 -24.68
CA ALA A 598 11.91 -28.71 -23.92
C ALA A 598 11.67 -28.66 -22.40
N VAL A 599 10.59 -28.00 -21.96
CA VAL A 599 10.19 -27.96 -20.55
C VAL A 599 9.75 -29.35 -20.06
N ALA A 600 8.93 -30.06 -20.83
CA ALA A 600 8.52 -31.42 -20.51
C ALA A 600 9.74 -32.36 -20.41
N GLN A 601 10.67 -32.30 -21.37
CA GLN A 601 11.90 -33.10 -21.33
C GLN A 601 12.79 -32.77 -20.11
N ALA A 602 12.89 -31.49 -19.72
CA ALA A 602 13.67 -31.07 -18.56
C ALA A 602 13.08 -31.52 -17.21
N LEU A 603 11.76 -31.66 -17.13
CA LEU A 603 11.04 -32.17 -15.95
C LEU A 603 11.03 -33.70 -15.92
N GLU A 604 10.92 -34.34 -17.09
CA GLU A 604 10.96 -35.81 -17.23
C GLU A 604 12.37 -36.39 -17.06
N THR A 605 13.44 -35.60 -17.25
CA THR A 605 14.80 -36.06 -16.95
C THR A 605 14.97 -36.10 -15.43
N PRO A 606 15.04 -37.29 -14.81
CA PRO A 606 15.25 -37.36 -13.38
C PRO A 606 16.68 -36.92 -13.12
N GLN A 607 16.88 -35.82 -12.40
CA GLN A 607 18.17 -35.54 -11.77
C GLN A 607 18.42 -36.62 -10.72
N GLY A 608 19.00 -37.73 -11.17
CA GLY A 608 19.11 -38.94 -10.38
C GLY A 608 19.71 -40.12 -11.16
N SER A 609 20.73 -39.89 -11.99
CA SER A 609 21.56 -40.99 -12.46
C SER A 609 23.05 -40.69 -12.27
N LYS A 610 23.55 -41.25 -11.16
CA LYS A 610 24.86 -41.87 -10.97
C LYS A 610 26.06 -41.14 -11.58
N SER A 611 26.99 -40.79 -10.70
CA SER A 611 28.42 -40.83 -10.98
C SER A 611 28.78 -42.09 -11.77
N VAL A 612 28.87 -41.99 -13.10
CA VAL A 612 29.55 -42.96 -13.92
C VAL A 612 30.94 -42.39 -14.14
N GLY A 613 31.84 -42.76 -13.22
CA GLY A 613 33.25 -42.81 -13.53
C GLY A 613 33.43 -43.73 -14.74
N ALA A 614 33.80 -43.14 -15.86
CA ALA A 614 34.42 -43.85 -16.97
C ALA A 614 35.32 -42.85 -17.70
N VAL A 615 36.43 -42.51 -17.06
CA VAL A 615 37.63 -42.05 -17.76
C VAL A 615 38.00 -43.17 -18.73
N LYS A 616 37.62 -43.02 -19.99
CA LYS A 616 38.10 -43.89 -21.06
C LYS A 616 39.42 -43.30 -21.54
N GLN A 617 40.50 -43.74 -20.90
CA GLN A 617 41.85 -43.65 -21.45
C GLN A 617 41.83 -44.18 -22.88
N ARG A 618 42.18 -43.33 -23.85
CA ARG A 618 42.70 -43.78 -25.15
C ARG A 618 44.21 -43.83 -25.02
N SER A 619 44.73 -45.00 -24.67
CA SER A 619 46.09 -45.39 -25.01
C SER A 619 46.09 -45.89 -26.46
N PHE A 620 46.86 -45.22 -27.32
CA PHE A 620 47.40 -45.85 -28.53
C PHE A 620 48.91 -45.62 -28.51
N THR A 621 49.63 -46.73 -28.60
CA THR A 621 51.06 -46.89 -28.39
C THR A 621 51.87 -46.57 -29.65
N MET A 622 53.04 -45.96 -29.39
CA MET A 622 54.35 -46.08 -30.06
C MET A 622 54.46 -45.81 -31.57
N ASP A 623 55.34 -44.86 -31.91
CA ASP A 623 56.61 -45.20 -32.57
C ASP A 623 57.71 -44.20 -32.13
N GLU A 624 58.82 -44.75 -31.65
CA GLU A 624 60.13 -44.10 -31.51
C GLU A 624 60.74 -43.96 -32.90
N ASP A 625 61.26 -42.77 -33.25
CA ASP A 625 62.60 -42.67 -33.85
C ASP A 625 63.12 -41.21 -33.96
N THR A 626 64.28 -41.02 -33.33
CA THR A 626 65.45 -40.18 -33.72
C THR A 626 65.38 -38.64 -33.84
N MET A 627 66.30 -38.01 -33.08
CA MET A 627 67.15 -36.82 -33.39
C MET A 627 66.45 -35.50 -33.81
N ASP A 628 66.77 -34.30 -33.32
CA ASP A 628 68.04 -33.76 -32.84
C ASP A 628 67.81 -32.55 -31.90
N THR A 629 68.77 -32.34 -31.00
CA THR A 629 68.98 -31.14 -30.18
C THR A 629 69.47 -29.96 -31.04
N ASP A 630 68.99 -28.74 -30.78
CA ASP A 630 69.91 -27.59 -30.77
C ASP A 630 69.35 -26.33 -30.06
N THR A 631 70.10 -25.94 -29.02
CA THR A 631 70.52 -24.57 -28.62
C THR A 631 69.51 -23.47 -28.23
N LEU A 632 69.50 -23.20 -26.92
CA LEU A 632 69.53 -21.88 -26.23
C LEU A 632 70.40 -20.80 -26.96
N PRO A 633 70.21 -19.47 -26.76
CA PRO A 633 70.26 -18.77 -25.45
C PRO A 633 69.23 -17.63 -25.25
N ALA A 634 68.72 -17.43 -24.03
CA ALA A 634 69.19 -16.54 -22.96
C ALA A 634 69.00 -15.01 -23.22
N ASP A 635 68.05 -14.43 -22.48
CA ASP A 635 68.09 -13.16 -21.71
C ASP A 635 68.57 -11.83 -22.34
N PRO A 636 68.34 -10.66 -21.71
CA PRO A 636 67.22 -10.25 -20.84
C PRO A 636 66.70 -8.82 -21.15
N ASP A 637 65.48 -8.50 -20.68
CA ASP A 637 65.18 -7.38 -19.76
C ASP A 637 63.68 -7.38 -19.40
#